data_AF-A0A6G3WVB0-F1
#
_entry.id   AF-A0A6G3WVB0-F1
#
_cell.length_a   1.000
_cell.length_b   1.000
_cell.length_c   1.000
_cell.angle_alpha   90.00
_cell.angle_beta   90.00
_cell.angle_gamma   90.00
#
_symmetry.space_group_name_H-M   'P 1'
#
loop_
_entity.id
_entity.type
_entity.pdbx_description
1 polymer ?
#
loop_
_entity_poly.entity_id
_entity_poly.type
_entity_poly.pdbx_seq_one_letter_code
_entity_poly.pdbx_strand_id
1 'polypeptide(L)'
;TQFVAHGLTAPLDEMRAVARSISHGDYTRRVSGAGRRDELGDLAQTINRMADDLEAEDRHRKELVANVSHELRTPIAALRAVLENVVDGVSAADPETMRTALK
;
A
#
# COMPACT_ATOMS: atom_id res chain seq x y z
N THR A 1 -29.93 -20.87 28.13
CA THR A 1 -29.22 -21.07 26.85
C THR A 1 -29.31 -19.87 25.91
N GLN A 2 -30.39 -19.07 25.93
CA GLN A 2 -30.55 -17.89 25.05
C GLN A 2 -29.53 -16.74 25.31
N PHE A 3 -29.07 -16.57 26.56
CA PHE A 3 -28.05 -15.57 26.93
C PHE A 3 -26.63 -15.89 26.41
N VAL A 4 -26.25 -17.16 26.35
CA VAL A 4 -24.92 -17.60 25.86
C VAL A 4 -24.82 -17.42 24.34
N ALA A 5 -25.91 -17.69 23.61
CA ALA A 5 -25.97 -17.44 22.17
C ALA A 5 -25.76 -15.95 21.83
N HIS A 6 -26.45 -15.05 22.54
CA HIS A 6 -26.31 -13.60 22.30
C HIS A 6 -24.92 -13.05 22.68
N GLY A 7 -24.26 -13.62 23.70
CA GLY A 7 -22.92 -13.19 24.13
C GLY A 7 -21.78 -13.55 23.16
N LEU A 8 -22.01 -14.51 22.27
CA LEU A 8 -21.02 -14.94 21.26
C LEU A 8 -21.32 -14.38 19.86
N THR A 9 -22.60 -14.22 19.51
CA THR A 9 -22.99 -13.75 18.16
C THR A 9 -22.50 -12.34 17.88
N ALA A 10 -22.69 -11.39 18.80
CA ALA A 10 -22.31 -10.00 18.55
C ALA A 10 -20.79 -9.80 18.33
N PRO A 11 -19.88 -10.38 19.15
CA PRO A 11 -18.44 -10.31 18.88
C PRO A 11 -18.02 -10.98 17.56
N LEU A 12 -18.65 -12.11 17.19
CA LEU A 12 -18.32 -12.80 15.94
C LEU A 12 -18.81 -12.02 14.71
N ASP A 13 -19.97 -11.38 14.79
CA ASP A 13 -20.46 -10.49 13.72
C ASP A 13 -19.56 -9.26 13.56
N GLU A 14 -19.07 -8.68 14.66
CA GLU A 14 -18.08 -7.61 14.62
C GLU A 14 -16.78 -8.06 13.95
N MET A 15 -16.22 -9.20 14.38
CA MET A 15 -15.00 -9.79 13.79
C MET A 15 -15.18 -10.02 12.30
N ARG A 16 -16.33 -10.55 11.88
CA ARG A 16 -16.67 -10.76 10.47
C ARG A 16 -16.72 -9.43 9.70
N ALA A 17 -17.32 -8.39 10.28
CA ALA A 17 -17.41 -7.09 9.65
C ALA A 17 -16.02 -6.43 9.50
N VAL A 18 -15.16 -6.53 10.52
CA VAL A 18 -13.79 -6.02 10.48
C VAL A 18 -12.95 -6.80 9.47
N ALA A 19 -12.97 -8.14 9.51
CA ALA A 19 -12.27 -8.98 8.55
C ALA A 19 -12.70 -8.71 7.11
N ARG A 20 -14.00 -8.46 6.88
CA ARG A 20 -14.52 -8.04 5.57
C ARG A 20 -14.00 -6.65 5.19
N SER A 21 -13.88 -5.71 6.11
CA SER A 21 -13.33 -4.37 5.80
C SER A 21 -11.85 -4.48 5.38
N ILE A 22 -11.07 -5.27 6.12
CA ILE A 22 -9.67 -5.61 5.82
C ILE A 22 -9.56 -6.26 4.43
N SER A 23 -10.43 -7.21 4.09
CA SER A 23 -10.40 -7.86 2.77
C SER A 23 -10.68 -6.92 1.60
N HIS A 24 -11.29 -5.76 1.85
CA HIS A 24 -11.54 -4.71 0.86
C HIS A 24 -10.50 -3.59 0.90
N GLY A 25 -9.43 -3.75 1.68
CA GLY A 25 -8.30 -2.82 1.74
C GLY A 25 -8.40 -1.75 2.84
N ASP A 26 -9.44 -1.77 3.67
CA ASP A 26 -9.48 -0.92 4.87
C ASP A 26 -8.76 -1.61 6.03
N TYR A 27 -7.44 -1.46 6.04
CA TYR A 27 -6.56 -2.01 7.07
C TYR A 27 -6.54 -1.20 8.35
N THR A 28 -7.30 -0.09 8.46
CA THR A 28 -7.33 0.76 9.68
C THR A 28 -8.33 0.28 10.72
N ARG A 29 -9.25 -0.61 10.32
CA ARG A 29 -10.27 -1.19 11.19
C ARG A 29 -9.65 -2.17 12.17
N ARG A 30 -10.18 -2.22 13.39
CA ARG A 30 -9.75 -3.14 14.45
C ARG A 30 -10.96 -3.76 15.14
N VAL A 31 -10.79 -5.01 15.57
CA VAL A 31 -11.74 -5.75 16.39
C VAL A 31 -11.63 -5.27 17.85
N SER A 32 -12.77 -4.97 18.47
CA SER A 32 -12.86 -4.60 19.87
C SER A 32 -12.69 -5.82 20.79
N GLY A 33 -12.39 -5.60 22.07
CA GLY A 33 -12.35 -6.71 23.03
C GLY A 33 -11.11 -7.61 22.94
N ALA A 34 -10.03 -7.14 22.31
CA ALA A 34 -8.72 -7.82 22.33
C ALA A 34 -8.12 -8.02 23.74
N GLY A 35 -8.66 -7.34 24.76
CA GLY A 35 -8.31 -7.54 26.17
C GLY A 35 -9.10 -8.65 26.88
N ARG A 36 -10.02 -9.34 26.19
CA ARG A 36 -10.71 -10.50 26.74
C ARG A 36 -9.72 -11.63 27.03
N ARG A 37 -9.99 -12.40 28.07
CA ARG A 37 -9.18 -13.55 28.51
C ARG A 37 -9.81 -14.87 28.08
N ASP A 38 -10.19 -14.94 26.81
CA ASP A 38 -10.82 -16.09 26.17
C ASP A 38 -10.37 -16.18 24.70
N GLU A 39 -10.80 -17.24 24.01
CA GLU A 39 -10.43 -17.52 22.62
C GLU A 39 -10.87 -16.41 21.66
N LEU A 40 -11.92 -15.65 22.01
CA LEU A 40 -12.38 -14.50 21.24
C LEU A 40 -11.44 -13.30 21.40
N GLY A 41 -10.87 -13.09 22.59
CA GLY A 41 -9.80 -12.12 22.81
C GLY A 41 -8.55 -12.45 21.98
N ASP A 42 -8.13 -13.71 21.97
CA ASP A 42 -6.98 -14.17 21.18
C ASP A 42 -7.22 -14.01 19.67
N LEU A 43 -8.43 -14.33 19.19
CA LEU A 43 -8.81 -14.12 17.79
C LEU A 43 -8.85 -12.63 17.44
N ALA A 44 -9.39 -11.78 18.30
CA ALA A 44 -9.39 -10.33 18.11
C ALA A 44 -7.96 -9.78 17.99
N GLN A 45 -7.04 -10.20 18.86
CA GLN A 45 -5.62 -9.82 18.75
C GLN A 45 -4.99 -10.30 17.45
N THR A 46 -5.30 -11.52 17.02
CA THR A 46 -4.76 -12.09 15.79
C THR A 46 -5.25 -11.32 14.56
N ILE A 47 -6.54 -10.99 14.49
CA ILE A 47 -7.10 -10.17 13.40
C ILE A 47 -6.48 -8.77 13.39
N ASN A 48 -6.31 -8.15 14.57
CA ASN A 48 -5.71 -6.82 14.67
C ASN A 48 -4.25 -6.81 14.22
N ARG A 49 -3.46 -7.82 14.60
CA ARG A 49 -2.08 -7.97 14.14
C ARG A 49 -1.99 -8.16 12.63
N MET A 50 -2.86 -9.00 12.06
CA MET A 50 -2.97 -9.14 10.60
C MET A 50 -3.31 -7.81 9.91
N ALA A 51 -4.17 -6.98 10.51
CA ALA A 51 -4.47 -5.66 9.99
C ALA A 51 -3.25 -4.72 10.04
N ASP A 52 -2.51 -4.73 11.15
CA ASP A 52 -1.27 -3.95 11.31
C ASP A 52 -0.22 -4.34 10.25
N ASP A 53 -0.03 -5.65 10.03
CA ASP A 53 0.94 -6.17 9.05
C ASP A 53 0.56 -5.77 7.62
N LEU A 54 -0.72 -5.87 7.26
CA LEU A 54 -1.23 -5.46 5.95
C LEU A 54 -1.14 -3.95 5.73
N GLU A 55 -1.42 -3.15 6.77
CA GLU A 55 -1.28 -1.69 6.73
C GLU A 55 0.19 -1.28 6.51
N ALA A 56 1.12 -1.95 7.18
CA ALA A 56 2.55 -1.71 6.99
C ALA A 56 3.01 -2.06 5.56
N GLU A 57 2.60 -3.21 5.04
CA GLU A 57 2.93 -3.64 3.67
C GLU A 57 2.36 -2.69 2.61
N ASP A 58 1.11 -2.23 2.78
CA ASP A 58 0.51 -1.27 1.86
C ASP A 58 1.23 0.08 1.85
N ARG A 59 1.66 0.56 3.03
CA ARG A 59 2.50 1.75 3.14
C ARG A 59 3.83 1.57 2.44
N HIS A 60 4.55 0.47 2.68
CA HIS A 60 5.83 0.21 2.01
C HIS A 60 5.67 0.12 0.49
N ARG A 61 4.61 -0.52 0.00
CA ARG A 61 4.29 -0.58 -1.43
C ARG A 61 4.09 0.83 -2.01
N LYS A 62 3.32 1.69 -1.34
CA LYS A 62 3.08 3.07 -1.77
C LYS A 62 4.35 3.90 -1.78
N GLU A 63 5.18 3.78 -0.75
CA GLU A 63 6.48 4.45 -0.65
C GLU A 63 7.42 4.00 -1.76
N LEU A 64 7.49 2.70 -2.04
CA LEU A 64 8.29 2.17 -3.15
C LEU A 64 7.85 2.76 -4.49
N VAL A 65 6.55 2.76 -4.77
CA VAL A 65 6.01 3.33 -6.02
C VAL A 65 6.34 4.82 -6.12
N ALA A 66 6.20 5.57 -5.03
CA ALA A 66 6.53 6.99 -5.00
C ALA A 66 8.02 7.22 -5.26
N ASN A 67 8.90 6.50 -4.58
CA ASN A 67 10.35 6.63 -4.70
C ASN A 67 10.82 6.30 -6.12
N VAL A 68 10.37 5.17 -6.68
CA VAL A 68 10.68 4.80 -8.07
C VAL A 68 10.18 5.86 -9.05
N SER A 69 8.97 6.40 -8.84
CA SER A 69 8.44 7.47 -9.69
C SER A 69 9.28 8.75 -9.63
N HIS A 70 9.79 9.10 -8.45
CA HIS A 70 10.66 10.26 -8.27
C HIS A 70 12.03 10.05 -8.91
N GLU A 71 12.64 8.88 -8.70
CA GLU A 71 13.95 8.54 -9.26
C GLU A 71 13.91 8.45 -10.79
N LEU A 72 12.81 7.99 -11.38
CA LEU A 72 12.64 7.94 -12.85
C LEU A 72 12.28 9.30 -13.46
N ARG A 73 11.63 10.21 -12.71
CA ARG A 73 11.25 11.54 -13.24
C ARG A 73 12.46 12.33 -13.74
N THR A 74 13.53 12.34 -12.98
CA THR A 74 14.76 13.09 -13.31
C THR A 74 15.43 12.60 -14.59
N PRO A 75 15.78 11.31 -14.77
CA PRO A 75 16.40 10.84 -16.00
C PRO A 75 15.46 10.95 -17.21
N ILE A 76 14.15 10.73 -17.04
CA ILE A 76 13.18 10.93 -18.14
C ILE A 76 13.12 12.41 -18.54
N ALA A 77 13.12 13.35 -17.59
CA ALA A 77 13.15 14.77 -17.89
C ALA A 77 14.45 15.18 -18.61
N ALA A 78 15.59 14.61 -18.21
CA ALA A 78 16.87 14.84 -18.88
C ALA A 78 16.86 14.32 -20.33
N LEU A 79 16.41 13.08 -20.54
CA LEU A 79 16.27 12.49 -21.88
C LEU A 79 15.33 13.33 -22.75
N ARG A 80 14.21 13.79 -22.19
CA ARG A 80 13.27 14.66 -22.88
C ARG A 80 13.90 15.99 -23.29
N ALA A 81 14.67 16.63 -22.41
CA ALA A 81 15.36 17.88 -22.72
C ALA A 81 16.35 17.73 -23.88
N VAL A 82 17.08 16.61 -23.95
CA VAL A 82 17.97 16.32 -25.08
C VAL A 82 17.18 16.15 -26.38
N LEU A 83 16.06 15.42 -26.34
CA LEU A 83 15.20 15.25 -27.52
C LEU A 83 14.55 16.56 -27.98
N GLU A 84 14.12 17.42 -27.05
CA GLU A 84 13.59 18.75 -27.36
C GLU A 84 14.64 19.60 -28.11
N ASN A 85 15.89 19.62 -27.65
CA ASN A 85 16.98 20.34 -28.34
C ASN A 85 17.23 19.83 -29.77
N VAL A 86 17.08 18.52 -30.00
CA VAL A 86 17.22 17.93 -31.34
C VAL A 86 16.04 18.34 -32.24
N VAL A 87 14.82 18.30 -31.72
CA VAL A 87 13.60 18.71 -32.44
C VAL A 87 13.66 20.19 -32.81
N ASP A 88 14.13 21.03 -31.89
CA ASP A 88 14.25 22.49 -32.10
C ASP A 88 15.43 22.88 -33.01
N GLY A 89 16.24 21.90 -33.44
CA GLY A 89 17.40 22.12 -34.30
C GLY A 89 18.60 22.76 -33.59
N VAL A 90 18.55 22.86 -32.25
CA VAL A 90 19.66 23.35 -31.41
C VAL A 90 20.80 22.33 -31.38
N SER A 91 20.48 21.03 -31.45
CA SER A 91 21.44 19.92 -31.50
C SER A 91 21.20 19.04 -32.72
N ALA A 92 22.27 18.47 -33.28
CA ALA A 92 22.17 17.53 -34.39
C ALA A 92 21.74 16.14 -33.90
N ALA A 93 21.00 15.39 -34.71
CA ALA A 93 20.65 13.99 -34.45
C ALA A 93 21.83 13.05 -34.75
N ASP A 94 22.99 13.32 -34.14
CA ASP A 94 24.22 12.56 -34.33
C ASP A 94 24.46 11.52 -33.22
N PRO A 95 25.38 10.55 -33.43
CA PRO A 95 25.65 9.52 -32.45
C PRO A 95 26.14 10.02 -31.08
N GLU A 96 26.80 11.18 -31.01
CA GLU A 96 27.29 11.76 -29.74
C GLU A 96 26.13 12.33 -28.91
N THR A 97 25.20 13.05 -29.55
CA THR A 97 23.99 13.58 -28.93
C THR A 97 23.10 12.44 -28.43
N MET A 98 22.93 11.39 -29.23
CA MET A 98 22.15 10.20 -28.83
C MET A 98 22.79 9.44 -27.66
N ARG A 99 24.13 9.36 -27.59
CA ARG A 99 24.83 8.79 -26.43
C ARG A 99 24.63 9.63 -25.17
N THR A 100 24.53 10.94 -25.30
CA THR A 100 24.24 11.84 -24.17
C THR A 100 22.83 11.63 -23.63
N ALA A 101 21.84 11.36 -24.51
CA ALA A 101 20.47 11.05 -24.10
C ALA A 101 20.30 9.70 -23.39
N LEU A 102 21.24 8.76 -23.59
CA LEU A 102 21.20 7.38 -23.07
C LEU A 102 22.05 7.17 -21.81
N LYS A 103 22.76 8.21 -21.35
CA LYS A 103 23.52 8.22 -20.10
C LYS A 103 22.66 8.76 -18.96
#